data_AF-A0A7D5MAE6-F1
#
_entry.id   AF-A0A7D5MAE6-F1
#
_cell.length_a   1.000
_cell.length_b   1.000
_cell.length_c   1.000
_cell.angle_alpha   90.00
_cell.angle_beta   90.00
_cell.angle_gamma   90.00
#
_symmetry.space_group_name_H-M   'P 1'
#
loop_
_entity.id
_entity.type
_entity.pdbx_description
1 polymer ?
#
loop_
_entity_poly.entity_id
_entity_poly.type
_entity_poly.pdbx_seq_one_letter_code
_entity_poly.pdbx_strand_id
1 'polypeptide(L)' 'MKLICRDYGFDCDFVAEGKEIPVVLEEFGKHTLDEHGIEYSKEALMQFILRKGG' A
#
# COMPACT_ATOMS: atom_id res chain seq x y z
N MET A 1 6.35 -9.24 -2.07
CA MET A 1 5.32 -8.77 -1.12
C MET A 1 4.19 -8.14 -1.91
N LYS A 2 2.98 -8.05 -1.35
CA LYS A 2 1.87 -7.38 -2.02
C LYS A 2 0.99 -6.60 -1.04
N LEU A 3 0.52 -5.45 -1.48
CA LEU A 3 -0.47 -4.62 -0.80
C LEU A 3 -1.74 -4.60 -1.64
N ILE A 4 -2.90 -4.78 -1.01
CA ILE A 4 -4.19 -4.86 -1.67
C ILE A 4 -5.07 -3.80 -1.03
N CYS A 5 -5.65 -2.89 -1.81
CA CYS A 5 -6.50 -1.83 -1.25
C CYS A 5 -7.66 -2.41 -0.41
N ARG A 6 -8.28 -3.50 -0.87
CA ARG A 6 -9.31 -4.24 -0.13
C ARG A 6 -8.87 -4.75 1.24
N ASP A 7 -7.61 -5.09 1.43
CA ASP A 7 -7.07 -5.50 2.73
C ASP A 7 -6.97 -4.33 3.73
N TYR A 8 -6.92 -3.10 3.22
CA TYR A 8 -6.93 -1.85 3.99
C TYR A 8 -8.35 -1.29 4.21
N GLY A 9 -9.39 -1.98 3.77
CA GLY A 9 -10.79 -1.56 3.91
C GLY A 9 -11.29 -0.64 2.81
N PHE A 10 -10.53 -0.49 1.71
CA PHE A 10 -10.99 0.23 0.52
C PHE A 10 -11.81 -0.68 -0.39
N ASP A 11 -12.86 -0.16 -1.01
CA ASP A 11 -13.57 -0.88 -2.07
C ASP A 11 -12.81 -0.75 -3.40
N CYS A 12 -11.60 -1.29 -3.45
CA CYS A 12 -10.71 -1.21 -4.59
C CYS A 12 -9.95 -2.51 -4.80
N ASP A 13 -9.90 -2.97 -6.06
CA ASP A 13 -9.26 -4.22 -6.48
C ASP A 13 -7.77 -4.04 -6.84
N PHE A 14 -7.21 -2.85 -6.62
CA PHE A 14 -5.81 -2.59 -6.90
C PHE A 14 -4.89 -3.41 -6.00
N VAL A 15 -3.85 -3.97 -6.63
CA VAL A 15 -2.82 -4.78 -5.99
C VAL A 15 -1.45 -4.25 -6.40
N ALA A 16 -0.71 -3.69 -5.44
CA ALA A 16 0.70 -3.38 -5.62
C ALA A 16 1.53 -4.61 -5.22
N GLU A 17 2.15 -5.28 -6.19
CA GLU A 17 3.05 -6.41 -5.96
C GLU A 17 4.46 -6.08 -6.45
N GLY A 18 5.46 -6.47 -5.65
CA GLY A 18 6.85 -6.25 -6.00
C GLY A 18 7.84 -7.01 -5.12
N LYS A 19 9.08 -7.10 -5.61
CA LYS A 19 10.20 -7.70 -4.87
C LYS A 19 10.76 -6.76 -3.81
N GLU A 20 10.78 -5.46 -4.12
CA GLU A 20 11.33 -4.42 -3.26
C GLU A 20 10.22 -3.66 -2.52
N ILE A 21 10.38 -3.50 -1.21
CA ILE A 21 9.48 -2.70 -0.37
C ILE A 21 9.26 -1.30 -0.94
N PRO A 22 10.30 -0.49 -1.25
CA PRO A 22 10.10 0.88 -1.72
C PRO A 22 9.25 0.95 -2.99
N VAL A 23 9.42 0.00 -3.92
CA VAL A 23 8.63 -0.05 -5.17
C VAL A 23 7.15 -0.27 -4.87
N VAL A 24 6.83 -1.23 -4.00
CA VAL A 24 5.44 -1.53 -3.62
C VAL A 24 4.80 -0.37 -2.87
N LEU A 25 5.55 0.29 -1.99
CA LEU A 25 5.09 1.46 -1.25
C LEU A 25 4.80 2.66 -2.15
N GLU A 26 5.65 2.90 -3.14
CA GLU A 26 5.47 3.99 -4.09
C GLU A 26 4.26 3.78 -5.00
N GLU A 27 4.10 2.56 -5.54
CA GLU A 27 2.95 2.20 -6.36
C GLU A 27 1.64 2.29 -5.57
N PHE A 28 1.63 1.74 -4.36
CA PHE A 28 0.44 1.78 -3.50
C PHE A 28 0.10 3.20 -3.05
N GLY A 29 1.09 3.98 -2.62
CA GLY A 29 0.88 5.35 -2.18
C GLY A 29 0.42 6.28 -3.30
N LYS A 30 0.95 6.11 -4.52
CA LYS A 30 0.46 6.85 -5.70
C LYS A 30 -0.98 6.48 -6.02
N HIS A 31 -1.30 5.19 -6.03
CA HIS A 31 -2.65 4.74 -6.31
C HIS A 31 -3.66 5.27 -5.29
N THR A 32 -3.37 5.16 -3.98
CA THR A 32 -4.29 5.67 -2.96
C THR A 32 -4.46 7.18 -3.05
N LEU A 33 -3.43 7.92 -3.45
CA LEU A 33 -3.52 9.36 -3.65
C LEU A 33 -4.40 9.72 -4.86
N ASP A 34 -4.21 9.03 -5.98
CA ASP A 34 -4.89 9.34 -7.24
C ASP A 34 -6.35 8.83 -7.25
N GLU A 35 -6.57 7.58 -6.84
CA GLU A 35 -7.87 6.90 -6.90
C GLU A 35 -8.71 7.10 -5.63
N HIS A 36 -8.07 7.26 -4.46
CA HIS A 36 -8.79 7.45 -3.20
C HIS A 36 -8.65 8.87 -2.62
N GLY A 37 -7.77 9.71 -3.17
CA GLY A 37 -7.47 11.02 -2.60
C GLY A 37 -6.73 10.95 -1.26
N ILE A 38 -6.12 9.81 -0.94
CA ILE A 38 -5.48 9.55 0.36
C ILE A 38 -3.97 9.45 0.19
N GLU A 39 -3.27 10.41 0.78
CA GLU A 39 -1.81 10.39 0.84
C GLU A 39 -1.34 9.53 2.01
N TYR A 40 -0.68 8.42 1.70
CA TYR A 40 0.04 7.63 2.68
C TYR A 40 1.54 7.87 2.57
N SER A 41 2.16 8.32 3.66
CA SER A 41 3.61 8.35 3.75
C SER A 41 4.20 6.94 3.73
N LYS A 42 5.37 6.79 3.07
CA LYS A 42 6.11 5.53 3.00
C LYS A 42 6.30 4.92 4.40
N GLU A 43 6.59 5.75 5.41
CA GLU A 43 6.77 5.33 6.80
C GLU A 43 5.51 4.68 7.39
N ALA A 44 4.32 5.25 7.15
CA ALA A 44 3.07 4.72 7.66
C ALA A 44 2.81 3.33 7.06
N LEU A 45 2.90 3.21 5.73
CA LEU A 45 2.73 1.93 5.04
C LEU A 45 3.79 0.88 5.48
N MET A 46 5.03 1.31 5.74
CA MET A 46 6.10 0.45 6.23
C MET A 46 5.78 -0.11 7.63
N GLN A 47 5.20 0.70 8.53
CA GLN A 47 4.72 0.24 9.83
C GLN A 47 3.57 -0.78 9.70
N PHE A 48 2.67 -0.62 8.74
CA PHE A 48 1.60 -1.60 8.47
C PHE A 48 2.16 -2.94 8.00
N ILE A 49 3.13 -2.94 7.08
CA ILE A 49 3.79 -4.15 6.59
C ILE A 49 4.49 -4.90 7.74
N LEU A 50 5.21 -4.17 8.60
CA LEU A 50 5.89 -4.74 9.77
C LEU A 50 4.90 -5.39 10.75
N ARG A 51 3.70 -4.82 10.93
CA ARG A 51 2.68 -5.36 11.83
C ARG A 51 1.95 -6.59 11.28
N LYS A 52 1.79 -6.71 9.96
CA LYS A 52 1.11 -7.85 9.32
C LYS A 52 2.01 -9.07 9.15
N GLY A 53 3.33 -8.92 9.33
CA GLY A 53 4.34 -9.97 9.21
C GLY A 53 4.83 -10.57 10.54
N GLY A 54 4.13 -10.33 11.65
CA GLY A 54 4.41 -10.91 12.97
C GLY A 54 3.45 -12.04 13.34
#